data_AF-A0A938GGX7-F1
#
_entry.id   AF-A0A938GGX7-F1
#
_cell.length_a   1.000
_cell.length_b   1.000
_cell.length_c   1.000
_cell.angle_alpha   90.00
_cell.angle_beta   90.00
_cell.angle_gamma   90.00
#
_symmetry.space_group_name_H-M   'P 1'
#
loop_
_entity.id
_entity.type
_entity.pdbx_description
1 polymer ?
#
loop_
_entity_poly.entity_id
_entity_poly.type
_entity_poly.pdbx_seq_one_letter_code
_entity_poly.pdbx_strand_id
1 'polypeptide(L)' 'MNLEKIRRRVKGGFRPFVLRTSDGPEYAVPHPEFIAIGKYDLAVVDKDGDIDILDPLHVVS' A
#
# COMPACT_ATOMS: atom_id res chain seq x y z
N MET A 1 -2.38 9.90 1.09
CA MET A 1 -3.47 9.36 0.23
C MET A 1 -4.53 8.83 1.19
N ASN A 2 -5.83 8.97 0.91
CA ASN A 2 -6.84 8.45 1.84
C ASN A 2 -6.90 6.91 1.76
N LEU A 3 -6.93 6.22 2.91
CA LEU A 3 -7.12 4.76 3.03
C LEU A 3 -8.27 4.23 2.17
N GLU A 4 -9.36 4.98 2.04
CA GLU A 4 -10.51 4.59 1.22
C GLU A 4 -10.17 4.49 -0.27
N LYS A 5 -9.23 5.30 -0.77
CA LYS A 5 -8.74 5.18 -2.16
C LYS A 5 -7.96 3.87 -2.34
N ILE A 6 -7.12 3.51 -1.36
CA ILE A 6 -6.32 2.28 -1.38
C ILE A 6 -7.26 1.06 -1.31
N ARG A 7 -8.25 1.08 -0.40
CA ARG A 7 -9.27 0.01 -0.31
C ARG A 7 -10.01 -0.21 -1.62
N ARG A 8 -10.34 0.86 -2.34
CA ARG A 8 -10.98 0.76 -3.67
C ARG A 8 -10.06 0.12 -4.71
N ARG A 9 -8.76 0.43 -4.71
CA ARG A 9 -7.78 -0.23 -5.60
C ARG A 9 -7.67 -1.73 -5.32
N VAL A 10 -7.77 -2.14 -4.05
CA VAL A 10 -7.70 -3.55 -3.66
C VAL A 10 -8.99 -4.31 -3.95
N LYS A 11 -10.17 -3.74 -3.65
CA LYS A 11 -11.47 -4.45 -3.76
C LYS A 11 -12.20 -4.28 -5.09
N GLY A 12 -11.89 -3.24 -5.87
CA GLY A 12 -12.68 -2.81 -7.04
C GLY A 12 -12.27 -3.41 -8.39
N GLY A 13 -11.72 -4.63 -8.41
CA GLY A 13 -11.09 -5.21 -9.61
C GLY A 13 -9.60 -4.88 -9.64
N PHE A 14 -8.86 -5.59 -8.78
CA PHE A 14 -7.45 -5.37 -8.53
C PHE A 14 -6.63 -5.26 -9.82
N ARG A 15 -5.74 -4.28 -9.86
CA ARG A 15 -4.66 -4.16 -10.85
C ARG A 15 -3.37 -3.87 -10.09
N PRO A 16 -2.23 -4.47 -10.46
CA PRO A 16 -0.95 -4.16 -9.85
C PRO A 16 -0.68 -2.65 -9.82
N PHE A 17 -0.15 -2.16 -8.70
CA PHE A 17 0.20 -0.75 -8.52
C PHE A 17 1.44 -0.62 -7.63
N VAL A 18 1.98 0.59 -7.58
CA VAL A 18 3.09 0.94 -6.69
C VAL A 18 2.57 1.95 -5.68
N LEU A 19 2.82 1.70 -4.39
CA LEU A 19 2.67 2.69 -3.34
C LEU A 19 3.94 3.51 -3.26
N ARG A 20 3.82 4.82 -3.23
CA ARG A 20 4.93 5.73 -2.96
C ARG A 20 4.70 6.45 -1.66
N THR A 21 5.72 6.56 -0.82
CA THR A 21 5.67 7.38 0.38
C THR A 21 6.38 8.72 0.18
N SER A 22 6.03 9.72 0.99
CA SER A 22 6.51 11.09 0.85
C SER A 22 8.00 11.26 1.16
N ASP A 23 8.57 10.30 1.87
CA ASP A 23 9.98 10.14 2.20
C ASP A 23 10.78 9.42 1.10
N GLY A 24 10.13 8.93 0.04
CA GLY A 24 10.80 8.40 -1.15
C GLY A 24 10.65 6.90 -1.43
N PRO A 25 10.47 6.00 -0.44
CA PRO A 25 10.27 4.57 -0.70
C PRO A 25 9.13 4.24 -1.66
N GLU A 26 9.34 3.18 -2.44
CA GLU A 26 8.37 2.62 -3.39
C GLU A 26 8.11 1.15 -3.09
N TYR A 27 6.84 0.77 -3.02
CA TYR A 27 6.40 -0.58 -2.72
C TYR A 27 5.53 -1.13 -3.84
N ALA A 28 6.01 -2.17 -4.52
CA ALA A 28 5.21 -2.85 -5.52
C ALA A 28 4.14 -3.73 -4.86
N VAL A 29 2.89 -3.55 -5.29
CA VAL A 29 1.75 -4.39 -4.88
C VAL A 29 1.31 -5.19 -6.11
N PRO A 30 1.95 -6.34 -6.40
CA PRO A 30 1.63 -7.18 -7.56
C PRO A 30 0.36 -8.02 -7.36
N HIS A 31 -0.05 -8.26 -6.11
CA HIS A 31 -1.23 -9.03 -5.74
C HIS A 31 -1.88 -8.44 -4.46
N PRO A 32 -3.20 -8.58 -4.22
CA PRO A 32 -3.84 -8.12 -2.99
C PRO A 32 -3.20 -8.65 -1.70
N GLU A 33 -2.55 -9.81 -1.73
CA GLU A 33 -1.89 -10.40 -0.56
C GLU A 33 -0.62 -9.65 -0.12
N PHE A 34 -0.08 -8.79 -0.98
CA PHE A 34 1.09 -7.96 -0.65
C PHE A 34 0.73 -6.73 0.17
N ILE A 35 -0.57 -6.52 0.46
CA ILE A 35 -1.03 -5.35 1.21
C ILE A 35 -2.14 -5.72 2.20
N ALA A 36 -1.99 -5.29 3.45
CA ALA A 36 -3.06 -5.31 4.44
C ALA A 36 -3.46 -3.87 4.78
N ILE A 37 -4.77 -3.61 4.83
CA ILE A 37 -5.29 -2.27 5.12
C ILE A 37 -6.03 -2.30 6.45
N GLY A 38 -5.41 -1.72 7.48
CA GLY A 38 -5.99 -1.55 8.79
C GLY A 38 -6.98 -0.38 8.87
N LYS A 39 -7.26 0.06 10.09
CA LYS A 39 -8.13 1.23 10.33
C LYS A 39 -7.35 2.54 10.23
N TYR A 40 -6.07 2.54 10.61
CA TYR A 40 -5.23 3.72 10.72
C TYR A 40 -3.91 3.59 9.96
N ASP A 41 -3.57 2.37 9.56
CA ASP A 41 -2.30 1.94 9.04
C ASP A 41 -2.50 1.02 7.82
N LEU A 42 -1.44 0.81 7.07
CA LEU A 42 -1.36 -0.27 6.10
C LEU A 42 -0.03 -1.00 6.26
N ALA A 43 -0.04 -2.30 6.02
CA ALA A 43 1.17 -3.10 5.93
C ALA A 43 1.39 -3.51 4.47
N VAL A 44 2.64 -3.48 4.01
CA VAL A 44 3.02 -3.88 2.65
C VAL A 44 4.25 -4.78 2.71
N VAL A 45 4.29 -5.78 1.83
CA VAL A 45 5.48 -6.61 1.65
C VAL A 45 6.45 -5.87 0.73
N ASP A 46 7.69 -5.70 1.17
CA ASP A 46 8.72 -5.01 0.41
C ASP A 46 9.41 -5.95 -0.62
N LYS A 47 10.45 -5.43 -1.28
CA LYS A 47 11.19 -6.19 -2.31
C LYS A 47 12.04 -7.34 -1.75
N ASP A 48 12.43 -7.27 -0.48
CA ASP A 48 13.26 -8.25 0.21
C ASP A 48 12.40 -9.31 0.95
N GLY A 49 11.08 -9.08 1.00
CA GLY A 49 10.09 -9.97 1.60
C GLY A 49 9.70 -9.60 3.03
N ASP A 50 10.20 -8.46 3.52
CA ASP A 50 9.89 -7.92 4.84
C ASP A 50 8.54 -7.18 4.83
N ILE A 51 7.95 -7.00 6.01
CA ILE A 51 6.68 -6.29 6.18
C ILE A 51 6.94 -4.89 6.72
N ASP A 52 6.58 -3.89 5.93
CA ASP A 52 6.63 -2.48 6.32
C ASP A 52 5.25 -1.96 6.70
N ILE A 53 5.16 -1.30 7.86
CA ILE A 53 3.95 -0.61 8.31
C ILE A 53 4.05 0.86 7.93
N LEU A 54 3.10 1.33 7.13
CA LEU A 54 3.07 2.68 6.59
C LEU A 54 1.90 3.49 7.17
N ASP A 55 2.19 4.76 7.49
CA ASP A 55 1.15 5.74 7.76
C ASP A 55 0.51 6.20 6.41
N PRO A 56 -0.82 6.06 6.24
CA PRO A 56 -1.51 6.44 5.00
C PRO A 56 -1.35 7.91 4.62
N LEU A 57 -1.08 8.80 5.59
CA LEU A 57 -0.83 10.22 5.35
C LEU A 57 0.46 10.42 4.56
N HIS A 58 1.44 9.54 4.73
CA HIS A 58 2.71 9.58 4.01
C HIS A 58 2.61 8.97 2.60
N VAL A 59 1.57 8.19 2.29
CA VAL A 59 1.41 7.63 0.94
C VAL A 59 0.97 8.71 -0.05
N VAL A 60 1.72 8.97 -1.13
CA VAL A 60 1.46 10.10 -2.03
C VAL A 60 0.81 9.73 -3.37
N SER A 61 0.84 8.47 -3.82
CA SER A 61 0.26 8.04 -5.11
C SER A 61 -0.04 6.55 -5.19
#